data_AF-A0A539EDP5-F1
#
_entry.id   AF-A0A539EDP5-F1
#
_cell.length_a   1.000
_cell.length_b   1.000
_cell.length_c   1.000
_cell.angle_alpha   90.00
_cell.angle_beta   90.00
_cell.angle_gamma   90.00
#
_symmetry.space_group_name_H-M   'P 1'
#
loop_
_entity.id
_entity.type
_entity.pdbx_description
1 polymer ?
#
loop_
_entity_poly.entity_id
_entity_poly.type
_entity_poly.pdbx_seq_one_letter_code
_entity_poly.pdbx_strand_id
1 'polypeptide(L)'
;MALTPSTMLDLGTTAPDFMLPDIHGRQVCRDEFKGATGLLVVFLCNHCPYVKHINHTLAALIKEYQARGVAAVGISSNDVEKYPDDSPEKMAEEA
;
A
#
# COMPACT_ATOMS: atom_id res chain seq x y z
N MET A 1 -7.49 -17.26 1.18
CA MET A 1 -6.55 -16.51 2.03
C MET A 1 -6.55 -17.11 3.43
N ALA A 2 -5.39 -17.36 4.02
CA ALA A 2 -5.29 -17.79 5.42
C ALA A 2 -5.22 -16.56 6.33
N LEU A 3 -5.94 -16.57 7.46
CA LEU A 3 -5.79 -15.56 8.51
C LEU A 3 -4.36 -15.66 9.07
N THR A 4 -3.51 -14.73 8.64
CA THR A 4 -2.09 -14.69 9.03
C THR A 4 -1.81 -13.32 9.66
N PRO A 5 -1.44 -13.25 10.95
CA PRO A 5 -1.11 -11.99 11.59
C PRO A 5 0.20 -11.43 11.02
N SER A 6 0.41 -10.12 11.19
CA SER A 6 1.67 -9.47 10.83
C SER A 6 2.86 -10.09 11.58
N THR A 7 4.01 -10.13 10.93
CA THR A 7 5.26 -10.64 11.51
C THR A 7 5.90 -9.68 12.52
N MET A 8 5.39 -8.44 12.62
CA MET A 8 5.82 -7.41 13.56
C MET A 8 7.33 -7.15 13.53
N LEU A 9 7.81 -6.62 12.40
CA LEU A 9 9.20 -6.16 12.25
C LEU A 9 9.63 -5.27 13.43
N ASP A 10 10.89 -5.44 13.85
CA ASP A 10 11.45 -4.68 14.97
C ASP A 10 11.39 -3.17 14.72
N LEU A 11 11.00 -2.42 15.74
CA LEU A 11 10.97 -0.96 15.67
C LEU A 11 12.40 -0.41 15.47
N GLY A 12 12.53 0.60 14.60
CA GLY A 12 13.81 1.14 14.19
C GLY A 12 14.46 0.42 13.01
N THR A 13 13.86 -0.67 12.52
CA THR A 13 14.26 -1.29 11.25
C THR A 13 14.18 -0.25 10.13
N THR A 14 15.26 -0.11 9.37
CA THR A 14 15.28 0.78 8.20
C THR A 14 14.33 0.22 7.15
N ALA A 15 13.41 1.06 6.67
CA ALA A 15 12.48 0.68 5.61
C ALA A 15 13.26 0.16 4.39
N PRO A 16 12.99 -1.05 3.87
CA PRO A 16 13.66 -1.56 2.68
C PRO A 16 13.46 -0.64 1.46
N ASP A 17 14.46 -0.59 0.59
CA ASP A 17 14.32 0.06 -0.71
C ASP A 17 13.28 -0.63 -1.58
N PHE A 18 12.55 0.15 -2.38
CA PHE A 18 11.68 -0.36 -3.43
C PHE A 18 11.70 0.57 -4.64
N MET A 19 11.45 -0.02 -5.80
CA MET A 19 11.17 0.67 -7.07
C MET A 19 10.11 -0.18 -7.78
N LEU A 20 8.87 0.30 -7.78
CA LEU A 20 7.71 -0.44 -8.26
C LEU A 20 6.90 0.43 -9.23
N PRO A 21 6.31 -0.15 -10.28
CA PRO A 21 5.39 0.58 -11.14
C PRO A 21 4.08 0.90 -10.39
N ASP A 22 3.56 2.09 -10.59
CA ASP A 22 2.18 2.42 -10.20
C ASP A 22 1.17 1.88 -11.22
N ILE A 23 -0.12 2.10 -10.95
CA ILE A 23 -1.24 1.69 -11.81
C ILE A 23 -1.24 2.36 -13.20
N HIS A 24 -0.39 3.36 -13.42
CA HIS A 24 -0.20 4.04 -14.70
C HIS A 24 1.15 3.70 -15.35
N GLY A 25 1.92 2.78 -14.77
CA GLY A 25 3.23 2.34 -15.26
C GLY A 25 4.38 3.29 -14.94
N ARG A 26 4.16 4.36 -14.15
CA ARG A 26 5.26 5.20 -13.67
C ARG A 26 6.01 4.46 -12.57
N GLN A 27 7.33 4.46 -12.64
CA GLN A 27 8.16 3.95 -11.56
C GLN A 27 8.10 4.88 -10.35
N VAL A 28 7.85 4.30 -9.18
CA VAL A 28 7.84 4.97 -7.88
C VAL A 28 8.87 4.31 -6.99
N CYS A 29 9.80 5.09 -6.46
CA CYS A 29 10.81 4.61 -5.51
C CYS A 29 10.62 5.19 -4.10
N ARG A 30 11.09 4.44 -3.08
CA ARG A 30 10.99 4.84 -1.66
C ARG A 30 11.54 6.25 -1.43
N ASP A 31 12.62 6.58 -2.10
CA ASP A 31 13.37 7.80 -1.88
C ASP A 31 12.67 9.06 -2.40
N GLU A 32 11.63 8.94 -3.24
CA GLU A 32 10.77 10.06 -3.63
C GLU A 32 10.03 10.67 -2.43
N PHE A 33 9.90 9.94 -1.32
CA PHE A 33 9.19 10.37 -0.12
C PHE A 33 10.09 10.93 0.98
N LYS A 34 11.40 11.09 0.76
CA LYS A 34 12.36 11.59 1.78
C LYS A 34 12.02 12.97 2.36
N GLY A 35 11.22 13.78 1.66
CA GLY A 35 10.76 15.09 2.13
C GLY A 35 9.51 15.05 3.02
N ALA A 36 8.86 13.89 3.17
CA ALA A 36 7.67 13.74 4.01
C ALA A 36 8.03 13.60 5.50
N THR A 37 7.11 14.01 6.37
CA THR A 37 7.23 13.83 7.84
C THR A 37 7.29 12.35 8.22
N GLY A 38 6.68 11.49 7.42
CA GLY A 38 6.73 10.04 7.53
C GLY A 38 6.18 9.38 6.28
N LEU A 39 6.50 8.10 6.09
CA LEU A 39 5.99 7.27 5.00
C LEU A 39 5.22 6.09 5.59
N LEU A 40 3.92 6.02 5.28
CA LEU A 40 3.08 4.86 5.55
C LEU A 40 3.13 3.91 4.35
N VAL A 41 3.69 2.72 4.53
CA VAL A 41 3.66 1.64 3.53
C VAL A 41 2.60 0.63 3.94
N VAL A 42 1.60 0.41 3.09
CA VAL A 42 0.50 -0.52 3.35
C VAL A 42 0.51 -1.64 2.32
N PHE A 43 0.65 -2.88 2.76
CA PHE A 43 0.44 -4.04 1.90
C PHE A 43 -1.04 -4.41 1.91
N LEU A 44 -1.69 -4.35 0.75
CA LEU A 44 -3.14 -4.54 0.61
C LEU A 44 -3.48 -5.26 -0.70
N CYS A 45 -4.73 -5.71 -0.81
CA CYS A 45 -5.28 -6.38 -1.99
C CYS A 45 -6.77 -6.11 -2.10
N ASN A 46 -7.30 -6.21 -3.32
CA ASN A 46 -8.65 -5.76 -3.67
C ASN A 46 -9.71 -6.76 -3.19
N HIS A 47 -9.38 -8.05 -3.18
CA HIS A 47 -10.34 -9.11 -2.90
C HIS A 47 -10.43 -9.52 -1.42
N CYS A 48 -9.57 -8.98 -0.55
CA CYS A 48 -9.49 -9.40 0.85
C CYS A 48 -10.61 -8.80 1.73
N PRO A 49 -11.36 -9.62 2.48
CA PRO A 49 -12.42 -9.12 3.35
C PRO A 49 -11.89 -8.19 4.46
N TYR A 50 -10.67 -8.40 4.94
CA TYR A 50 -10.05 -7.52 5.94
C TYR A 50 -9.71 -6.13 5.37
N VAL A 51 -9.24 -6.06 4.11
CA VAL A 51 -8.99 -4.78 3.43
C VAL A 51 -10.31 -4.08 3.14
N LYS A 52 -11.30 -4.79 2.58
CA LYS A 52 -12.64 -4.24 2.32
C LYS A 52 -13.29 -3.66 3.58
N HIS A 53 -13.08 -4.29 4.73
CA HIS A 53 -13.58 -3.79 6.01
C HIS A 53 -13.00 -2.43 6.40
N ILE A 54 -11.72 -2.18 6.10
CA ILE A 54 -11.03 -0.96 6.54
C ILE A 54 -10.87 0.11 5.45
N ASN A 55 -11.10 -0.22 4.17
CA ASN A 55 -10.70 0.61 3.02
C ASN A 55 -11.17 2.07 3.14
N HIS A 56 -12.46 2.29 3.40
CA HIS A 56 -13.02 3.64 3.52
C HIS A 56 -12.40 4.44 4.67
N THR A 57 -12.23 3.81 5.83
CA THR A 57 -11.62 4.45 7.02
C THR A 57 -10.14 4.73 6.79
N LEU A 58 -9.43 3.80 6.14
CA LEU A 58 -8.02 3.95 5.78
C LEU A 58 -7.83 5.11 4.80
N ALA A 59 -8.65 5.22 3.77
CA ALA A 59 -8.61 6.33 2.81
C ALA A 59 -8.84 7.69 3.48
N ALA A 60 -9.83 7.77 4.38
CA ALA A 60 -10.09 8.99 5.15
C ALA A 60 -8.91 9.37 6.06
N LEU A 61 -8.31 8.39 6.73
CA LEU A 61 -7.14 8.58 7.59
C LEU A 61 -5.93 9.05 6.78
N ILE A 62 -5.64 8.42 5.65
CA ILE A 62 -4.53 8.81 4.77
C ILE A 62 -4.71 10.26 4.33
N LYS A 63 -5.91 10.65 3.90
CA LYS A 63 -6.20 12.03 3.49
C LYS A 63 -5.97 13.04 4.62
N GLU A 64 -6.38 12.72 5.85
CA GLU A 64 -6.14 13.56 7.03
C GLU A 64 -4.64 13.76 7.28
N TYR A 65 -3.84 12.69 7.22
CA TYR A 65 -2.42 12.73 7.55
C TYR A 65 -1.55 13.24 6.40
N GLN A 66 -2.00 13.12 5.16
CA GLN A 66 -1.39 13.79 4.02
C GLN A 66 -1.40 15.31 4.19
N ALA A 67 -2.49 15.88 4.71
CA ALA A 67 -2.54 17.31 5.05
C ALA A 67 -1.55 17.71 6.17
N ARG A 68 -1.00 16.75 6.90
CA ARG A 68 0.04 16.92 7.94
C ARG A 68 1.45 16.55 7.45
N GLY A 69 1.62 16.28 6.16
CA GLY A 69 2.91 15.97 5.55
C GLY A 69 3.32 14.50 5.57
N VAL A 70 2.43 13.57 5.92
CA VAL A 70 2.69 12.13 5.82
C VAL A 70 2.43 11.65 4.40
N ALA A 71 3.39 10.94 3.81
CA ALA A 71 3.21 10.23 2.55
C ALA A 71 2.61 8.84 2.81
N ALA A 72 1.87 8.30 1.85
CA ALA A 72 1.33 6.95 1.92
C ALA A 72 1.50 6.25 0.57
N VAL A 73 1.84 4.96 0.60
CA VAL A 73 1.89 4.07 -0.57
C VAL A 73 1.17 2.75 -0.27
N GLY A 74 0.30 2.34 -1.18
CA GLY A 74 -0.34 1.02 -1.18
C GLY A 74 0.40 0.07 -2.11
N ILE A 75 0.78 -1.11 -1.63
CA ILE A 75 1.50 -2.13 -2.40
C ILE A 75 0.65 -3.40 -2.44
N SER A 76 0.33 -3.87 -3.65
CA SER A 76 -0.18 -5.22 -3.88
C SER A 76 0.99 -6.15 -4.22
N SER A 77 1.12 -7.25 -3.47
CA SER A 77 2.17 -8.27 -3.70
C SER A 77 1.57 -9.65 -4.04
N ASN A 78 0.27 -9.67 -4.33
CA ASN A 78 -0.43 -10.90 -4.67
C ASN A 78 -0.09 -11.34 -6.10
N ASP A 79 -0.12 -12.65 -6.32
CA ASP A 79 0.08 -13.26 -7.62
C ASP A 79 -1.18 -13.06 -8.49
N VAL A 80 -1.08 -12.18 -9.49
CA VAL A 80 -2.19 -11.79 -10.37
C VAL A 80 -2.67 -12.94 -11.27
N GLU A 81 -1.83 -13.95 -11.54
CA GLU A 81 -2.27 -15.13 -12.29
C GLU A 81 -3.23 -15.98 -11.46
N LYS A 82 -2.99 -16.06 -10.14
CA LYS A 82 -3.86 -16.77 -9.19
C LYS A 82 -5.03 -15.92 -8.72
N TYR A 83 -4.84 -14.60 -8.62
CA TYR A 83 -5.82 -13.64 -8.12
C TYR A 83 -5.93 -12.44 -9.08
N PRO A 84 -6.66 -12.58 -10.19
CA PRO A 84 -6.78 -11.52 -11.21
C PRO A 84 -7.39 -10.21 -10.69
N ASP A 85 -8.16 -10.28 -9.60
CA ASP A 85 -8.73 -9.11 -8.92
C ASP A 85 -7.66 -8.16 -8.36
N ASP A 86 -6.42 -8.61 -8.18
CA ASP A 86 -5.30 -7.78 -7.70
C ASP A 86 -4.40 -7.27 -8.83
N SER A 87 -4.85 -7.40 -10.09
CA SER A 87 -4.17 -6.84 -11.25
C SER A 87 -4.09 -5.30 -11.20
N PRO A 88 -3.07 -4.67 -11.83
CA PRO A 88 -2.97 -3.21 -11.90
C PRO A 88 -4.23 -2.53 -12.43
N GLU A 89 -4.91 -3.15 -13.40
CA GLU A 89 -6.16 -2.66 -13.96
C GLU A 89 -7.27 -2.62 -12.90
N LYS A 90 -7.39 -3.68 -12.08
CA LYS A 90 -8.36 -3.75 -10.99
C LYS A 90 -7.98 -2.87 -9.81
N MET A 91 -6.70 -2.70 -9.53
CA MET A 91 -6.22 -1.72 -8.54
C MET A 91 -6.61 -0.29 -8.96
N ALA A 92 -6.57 0.04 -10.25
CA ALA A 92 -6.98 1.35 -10.75
C ALA A 92 -8.48 1.61 -10.59
N GLU A 93 -9.33 0.58 -10.58
CA GLU A 93 -10.77 0.71 -10.33
C GLU A 93 -11.09 1.10 -8.87
N GLU A 94 -10.19 0.76 -7.93
CA GLU A 94 -10.37 0.98 -6.48
C GLU A 94 -9.61 2.21 -5.95
N ALA A 95 -8.87 2.92 -6.80
CA ALA A 95 -7.97 4.03 -6.46
C ALA A 95 -8.67 5.40 -6.32
#